data_AF-A0A956DTS1-F1
#
_entry.id   AF-A0A956DTS1-F1
#
_cell.length_a   1.000
_cell.length_b   1.000
_cell.length_c   1.000
_cell.angle_alpha   90.00
_cell.angle_beta   90.00
_cell.angle_gamma   90.00
#
_symmetry.space_group_name_H-M   'P 1'
#
loop_
_entity.id
_entity.type
_entity.pdbx_description
1 polymer ?
#
loop_
_entity_poly.entity_id
_entity_poly.type
_entity_poly.pdbx_seq_one_letter_code
_entity_poly.pdbx_strand_id
1 'polypeptide(L)'
;MSSDSDGNDEEHLPDAEPKARRVHGVRTPVSEGVVFRNEEREVEGWSLNMSRGGLRAILDEMVSVGDEFDVTVGEDAEPRLGRIVWVRQEKGGAIVGLAFLDAEGSVPPPPGTDPGGLIP
;
A
#
# COMPACT_ATOMS: atom_id res chain seq x y z
N MET A 1 -57.26 7.03 34.26
CA MET A 1 -56.46 6.13 33.42
C MET A 1 -55.38 6.99 32.81
N SER A 2 -54.22 7.05 33.45
CA SER A 2 -53.05 7.79 32.97
C SER A 2 -52.13 6.75 32.33
N SER A 3 -51.88 6.90 31.03
CA SER A 3 -50.97 6.06 30.27
C SER A 3 -49.61 6.73 30.22
N ASP A 4 -48.59 5.92 30.50
CA ASP A 4 -47.17 6.20 30.29
C ASP A 4 -46.89 6.66 28.85
N SER A 5 -45.83 7.46 28.67
CA SER A 5 -44.69 7.09 27.82
C SER A 5 -43.63 8.19 27.74
N ASP A 6 -42.40 7.70 27.74
CA ASP A 6 -41.09 8.34 27.63
C ASP A 6 -40.91 9.29 26.43
N GLY A 7 -39.99 10.24 26.60
CA GLY A 7 -39.44 11.06 25.52
C GLY A 7 -38.10 11.67 25.94
N ASN A 8 -37.05 10.85 26.02
CA ASN A 8 -35.66 11.30 26.11
C ASN A 8 -35.15 11.52 24.67
N ASP A 9 -35.27 12.75 24.18
CA ASP A 9 -34.74 13.15 22.88
C ASP A 9 -33.22 13.32 22.97
N GLU A 10 -32.49 12.26 22.63
CA GLU A 10 -31.03 12.25 22.47
C GLU A 10 -30.60 13.05 21.23
N GLU A 11 -29.55 13.84 21.44
CA GLU A 11 -28.92 14.75 20.49
C GLU A 11 -28.52 14.07 19.17
N HIS A 12 -29.05 14.56 18.05
CA HIS A 12 -28.71 14.11 16.70
C HIS A 12 -27.46 14.84 16.19
N LEU A 13 -26.29 14.24 16.36
CA LEU A 13 -25.07 14.63 15.64
C LEU A 13 -25.12 14.05 14.21
N PRO A 14 -25.03 14.86 13.14
CA PRO A 14 -24.90 14.35 11.79
C PRO A 14 -23.42 14.21 11.44
N ASP A 15 -22.92 12.99 11.26
CA ASP A 15 -21.73 12.77 10.43
C ASP A 15 -21.61 11.30 10.01
N ALA A 16 -21.84 11.04 8.72
CA ALA A 16 -21.24 9.91 8.04
C ALA A 16 -21.20 10.18 6.53
N GLU A 17 -20.03 10.65 6.10
CA GLU A 17 -19.56 10.74 4.72
C GLU A 17 -19.98 9.56 3.83
N PRO A 18 -20.24 9.77 2.53
CA PRO A 18 -20.65 8.69 1.63
C PRO A 18 -19.53 7.67 1.43
N LYS A 19 -19.62 6.51 2.10
CA LYS A 19 -18.78 5.35 1.82
C LYS A 19 -19.04 4.87 0.40
N ALA A 20 -18.11 5.18 -0.51
CA ALA A 20 -18.10 4.66 -1.87
C ALA A 20 -18.25 3.12 -1.86
N ARG A 21 -19.34 2.62 -2.45
CA ARG A 21 -19.58 1.18 -2.67
C ARG A 21 -18.52 0.64 -3.62
N ARG A 22 -17.47 0.01 -3.08
CA ARG A 22 -16.60 -0.87 -3.84
C ARG A 22 -17.28 -2.24 -3.95
N VAL A 23 -17.66 -2.61 -5.16
CA VAL A 23 -18.22 -3.92 -5.49
C VAL A 23 -17.15 -4.98 -5.23
N HIS A 24 -17.36 -5.80 -4.20
CA HIS A 24 -16.49 -6.93 -3.89
C HIS A 24 -16.75 -8.07 -4.89
N GLY A 25 -15.87 -8.19 -5.89
CA GLY A 25 -15.66 -9.45 -6.60
C GLY A 25 -15.10 -10.52 -5.66
N VAL A 26 -15.32 -11.78 -6.02
CA VAL A 26 -14.86 -12.97 -5.28
C VAL A 26 -13.35 -12.86 -5.00
N ARG A 27 -12.95 -12.98 -3.72
CA ARG A 27 -11.54 -12.84 -3.29
C ARG A 27 -10.86 -14.20 -3.34
N THR A 28 -9.96 -14.41 -4.30
CA THR A 28 -8.98 -15.51 -4.25
C THR A 28 -7.65 -14.93 -3.79
N PRO A 29 -7.10 -15.31 -2.62
CA PRO A 29 -5.74 -14.94 -2.24
C PRO A 29 -4.79 -16.12 -2.47
N VAL A 30 -3.69 -15.93 -3.21
CA VAL A 30 -2.32 -16.19 -2.73
C VAL A 30 -1.35 -15.29 -3.51
N SER A 31 -0.54 -14.56 -2.76
CA SER A 31 0.62 -13.76 -3.13
C SER A 31 1.37 -14.32 -4.35
N GLU A 32 1.49 -13.55 -5.43
CA GLU A 32 2.40 -13.94 -6.52
C GLU A 32 3.85 -13.72 -6.08
N GLY A 33 4.73 -14.64 -6.45
CA GLY A 33 6.17 -14.47 -6.28
C GLY A 33 6.63 -13.22 -7.00
N VAL A 34 7.55 -12.48 -6.39
CA VAL A 34 8.13 -11.29 -6.98
C VAL A 34 9.64 -11.39 -6.96
N VAL A 35 10.25 -10.98 -8.07
CA VAL A 35 11.69 -10.94 -8.26
C VAL A 35 12.08 -9.48 -8.48
N PHE A 36 12.97 -8.98 -7.65
CA PHE A 36 13.56 -7.64 -7.74
C PHE A 36 14.98 -7.80 -8.27
N ARG A 37 15.28 -7.27 -9.45
CA ARG A 37 16.60 -7.43 -10.07
C ARG A 37 17.22 -6.08 -10.40
N ASN A 38 18.51 -5.93 -10.11
CA ASN A 38 19.32 -4.82 -10.58
C ASN A 38 20.70 -5.33 -11.05
N GLU A 39 21.65 -4.43 -11.30
CA GLU A 39 23.00 -4.80 -11.75
C GLU A 39 23.80 -5.58 -10.69
N GLU A 40 23.46 -5.42 -9.41
CA GLU A 40 24.22 -5.97 -8.28
C GLU A 40 23.69 -7.33 -7.82
N ARG A 41 22.36 -7.51 -7.81
CA ARG A 41 21.72 -8.70 -7.25
C ARG A 41 20.28 -8.90 -7.70
N GLU A 42 19.77 -10.07 -7.34
CA GLU A 42 18.39 -10.47 -7.43
C GLU A 42 17.86 -10.75 -6.02
N VAL A 43 16.68 -10.24 -5.69
CA VAL A 43 16.04 -10.42 -4.39
C VAL A 43 14.64 -10.98 -4.60
N GLU A 44 14.40 -12.15 -4.05
CA GLU A 44 13.10 -12.83 -4.11
C GLU A 44 12.17 -12.38 -2.99
N GLY A 45 10.88 -12.58 -3.22
CA GLY A 45 9.86 -12.25 -2.24
C GLY A 45 8.44 -12.58 -2.68
N TRP A 46 7.49 -12.03 -1.93
CA TRP A 46 6.06 -12.22 -2.15
C TRP A 46 5.34 -10.89 -2.24
N SER A 47 4.52 -10.72 -3.28
CA SER A 47 3.64 -9.58 -3.41
C SER A 47 2.54 -9.59 -2.34
N LEU A 48 2.27 -8.43 -1.73
CA LEU A 48 1.18 -8.24 -0.78
C LEU A 48 0.01 -7.50 -1.41
N ASN A 49 0.30 -6.44 -2.17
CA ASN A 49 -0.68 -5.63 -2.88
C ASN A 49 -0.03 -4.96 -4.08
N MET A 50 -0.69 -4.95 -5.23
CA MET A 50 -0.24 -4.24 -6.43
C MET A 50 -1.32 -3.30 -6.96
N SER A 51 -0.90 -2.14 -7.43
CA SER A 51 -1.71 -1.19 -8.17
C SER A 51 -0.96 -0.78 -9.44
N ARG A 52 -1.58 0.06 -10.27
CA ARG A 52 -0.91 0.61 -11.46
C ARG A 52 0.38 1.38 -11.09
N GLY A 53 0.37 2.11 -9.98
CA GLY A 53 1.47 3.01 -9.59
C GLY A 53 2.49 2.43 -8.63
N GLY A 54 2.24 1.25 -8.06
CA GLY A 54 3.19 0.67 -7.11
C GLY A 54 2.82 -0.69 -6.57
N LEU A 55 3.76 -1.24 -5.81
CA LEU A 55 3.75 -2.58 -5.24
C LEU A 55 4.11 -2.53 -3.75
N ARG A 56 3.46 -3.36 -2.95
CA ARG A 56 3.90 -3.73 -1.62
C ARG A 56 4.35 -5.18 -1.65
N ALA A 57 5.53 -5.48 -1.11
CA ALA A 57 6.11 -6.82 -1.09
C ALA A 57 6.80 -7.12 0.25
N ILE A 58 6.94 -8.42 0.52
CA ILE A 58 7.87 -8.96 1.53
C ILE A 58 9.07 -9.48 0.75
N LEU A 59 10.27 -9.10 1.14
CA LEU A 59 11.53 -9.54 0.56
C LEU A 59 12.31 -10.37 1.59
N ASP A 60 12.99 -11.40 1.10
CA ASP A 60 13.84 -12.27 1.91
C ASP A 60 15.21 -11.66 2.19
N GLU A 61 15.48 -10.45 1.68
CA GLU A 61 16.67 -9.68 1.96
C GLU A 61 16.36 -8.22 2.28
N MET A 62 17.36 -7.55 2.87
CA MET A 62 17.33 -6.13 3.14
C MET A 62 17.59 -5.33 1.86
N VAL A 63 16.77 -4.30 1.64
CA VAL A 63 16.95 -3.28 0.59
C VAL A 63 16.87 -1.89 1.21
N SER A 64 17.33 -0.88 0.49
CA SER A 64 17.36 0.51 0.94
C SER A 64 16.30 1.36 0.24
N VAL A 65 15.82 2.40 0.92
CA VAL A 65 15.00 3.43 0.26
C VAL A 65 15.85 4.12 -0.81
N GLY A 66 15.29 4.25 -2.01
CA GLY A 66 15.95 4.82 -3.18
C GLY A 66 16.52 3.77 -4.15
N ASP A 67 16.67 2.51 -3.73
CA ASP A 67 17.11 1.43 -4.63
C ASP A 67 16.13 1.28 -5.79
N GLU A 68 16.66 1.08 -6.99
CA GLU A 68 15.89 0.82 -8.21
C GLU A 68 16.08 -0.62 -8.66
N PHE A 69 14.97 -1.23 -9.09
CA PHE A 69 14.92 -2.61 -9.54
C PHE A 69 13.99 -2.73 -10.75
N ASP A 70 14.36 -3.61 -11.68
CA ASP A 70 13.41 -4.25 -12.58
C ASP A 70 12.62 -5.29 -11.77
N VAL A 71 11.31 -5.11 -11.70
CA VAL A 71 10.42 -5.93 -10.86
C VAL A 71 9.53 -6.79 -11.73
N THR A 72 9.57 -8.10 -11.50
CA THR A 72 8.70 -9.07 -12.14
C THR A 72 7.77 -9.68 -11.09
N VAL A 73 6.45 -9.63 -11.32
CA VAL A 73 5.43 -10.22 -10.43
C VAL A 73 4.78 -11.38 -11.17
N GLY A 74 4.95 -12.61 -10.66
CA GLY A 74 4.54 -13.83 -11.36
C GLY A 74 5.58 -14.34 -12.37
N GLU A 75 5.32 -15.50 -12.98
CA GLU A 75 6.30 -16.19 -13.85
C GLU A 75 6.38 -15.62 -15.27
N ASP A 76 5.29 -15.03 -15.79
CA ASP A 76 5.18 -14.59 -17.19
C ASP A 76 4.96 -13.07 -17.36
N ALA A 77 5.22 -12.27 -16.31
CA ALA A 77 5.03 -10.83 -16.39
C ALA A 77 6.22 -10.11 -17.02
N GLU A 78 5.94 -9.01 -17.74
CA GLU A 78 6.98 -8.11 -18.21
C GLU A 78 7.60 -7.36 -17.01
N PRO A 79 8.95 -7.26 -16.93
CA PRO A 79 9.61 -6.51 -15.88
C PRO A 79 9.22 -5.02 -15.94
N ARG A 80 8.99 -4.43 -14.78
CA ARG A 80 8.70 -2.99 -14.63
C ARG A 80 9.71 -2.33 -13.73
N LEU A 81 10.32 -1.25 -14.21
CA LEU A 81 11.26 -0.47 -13.42
C LEU A 81 10.52 0.21 -12.25
N GLY A 82 11.06 0.07 -11.05
CA GLY A 82 10.51 0.69 -9.86
C GLY A 82 11.56 1.09 -8.85
N ARG A 83 11.19 2.02 -7.96
CA ARG A 83 12.03 2.53 -6.89
C ARG A 83 11.45 2.21 -5.52
N ILE A 84 12.28 1.77 -4.59
CA ILE A 84 11.89 1.59 -3.18
C ILE A 84 11.63 2.96 -2.55
N VAL A 85 10.42 3.17 -2.02
CA VAL A 85 9.99 4.46 -1.44
C VAL A 85 9.80 4.41 0.08
N TRP A 86 9.67 3.21 0.64
CA TRP A 86 9.76 2.99 2.09
C TRP A 86 10.13 1.54 2.38
N VAL A 87 10.76 1.33 3.54
CA VAL A 87 11.20 0.02 4.02
C VAL A 87 10.83 -0.12 5.49
N ARG A 88 10.24 -1.26 5.86
CA ARG A 88 10.10 -1.72 7.23
C ARG A 88 10.93 -2.99 7.38
N GLN A 89 11.96 -2.94 8.22
CA GLN A 89 12.82 -4.09 8.48
C GLN A 89 12.06 -5.17 9.24
N GLU A 90 12.25 -6.42 8.83
CA GLU A 90 11.78 -7.61 9.52
C GLU A 90 12.97 -8.53 9.81
N LYS A 91 12.79 -9.56 10.64
CA LYS A 91 13.88 -10.50 10.95
C LYS A 91 14.29 -11.27 9.68
N GLY A 92 15.44 -10.90 9.12
CA GLY A 92 16.02 -11.58 7.96
C GLY A 92 15.55 -11.04 6.61
N GLY A 93 14.79 -9.95 6.56
CA GLY A 93 14.25 -9.40 5.31
C GLY A 93 13.55 -8.06 5.53
N ALA A 94 12.68 -7.67 4.61
CA ALA A 94 11.95 -6.41 4.73
C ALA A 94 10.56 -6.45 4.12
N ILE A 95 9.64 -5.66 4.67
CA ILE A 95 8.42 -5.25 3.96
C ILE A 95 8.71 -3.92 3.30
N VAL A 96 8.42 -3.82 1.99
CA VAL A 96 8.75 -2.64 1.19
C VAL A 96 7.54 -2.08 0.48
N GLY A 97 7.61 -0.79 0.18
CA GLY A 97 6.79 -0.16 -0.85
C GLY A 97 7.66 0.28 -2.01
N LEU A 98 7.24 -0.07 -3.21
CA LEU A 98 7.87 0.28 -4.46
C LEU A 98 6.91 1.12 -5.31
N ALA A 99 7.40 2.21 -5.88
CA ALA A 99 6.70 2.98 -6.90
C ALA A 99 7.21 2.57 -8.29
N PHE A 100 6.31 2.26 -9.22
CA PHE A 100 6.69 1.99 -10.60
C PHE A 100 7.04 3.31 -11.30
N LEU A 101 8.17 3.34 -12.00
CA LEU A 101 8.67 4.54 -12.70
C LEU A 101 8.06 4.73 -14.09
N ASP A 102 7.40 3.70 -14.62
CA ASP A 102 6.64 3.75 -15.88
C ASP A 102 5.20 4.29 -15.71
N ALA A 103 4.76 4.53 -14.47
CA ALA A 103 3.41 4.97 -14.17
C ALA A 103 3.30 6.50 -14.18
N GLU A 104 2.69 7.07 -15.23
CA GLU A 104 2.38 8.50 -15.30
C GLU A 104 1.49 8.95 -14.12
N GLY A 105 1.92 9.99 -13.40
CA GLY A 105 1.15 10.65 -12.35
C GLY A 105 1.27 10.07 -10.94
N SER A 106 2.12 9.07 -10.71
CA SER A 106 2.35 8.48 -9.38
C SER A 106 3.70 8.94 -8.81
N VAL A 107 3.86 10.23 -8.55
CA VAL A 107 4.96 10.72 -7.71
C VAL A 107 4.49 10.65 -6.25
N PRO A 108 4.99 9.70 -5.43
CA PRO A 108 4.68 9.73 -4.01
C PRO A 108 5.26 11.01 -3.40
N PRO A 109 4.60 11.58 -2.38
CA PRO A 109 5.10 12.78 -1.73
C PRO A 109 6.53 12.53 -1.21
N PRO A 110 7.44 13.53 -1.31
CA PRO A 110 8.80 13.37 -0.83
C PRO A 110 8.79 12.97 0.65
N PRO A 111 9.69 12.05 1.07
CA PRO A 111 9.79 11.64 2.47
C PRO A 111 10.11 12.87 3.33
N GLY A 112 9.14 13.29 4.16
CA GLY A 112 9.26 14.46 5.04
C GLY A 112 8.03 15.39 5.08
N THR A 113 6.97 15.13 4.32
CA THR A 113 5.72 15.92 4.49
C THR A 113 4.90 15.35 5.64
N ASP A 114 5.15 15.83 6.86
CA ASP A 114 4.27 15.60 8.01
C ASP A 114 2.89 16.21 7.72
N PRO A 115 1.76 15.47 7.84
CA PRO A 115 0.42 16.05 7.74
C PRO A 115 0.00 16.88 8.97
N GLY A 116 0.92 17.13 9.91
CA GLY A 116 0.64 17.69 11.23
C GLY A 116 1.42 18.96 11.60
N GLY A 117 1.93 19.70 10.61
CA GLY A 117 2.63 20.96 10.86
C GLY A 117 1.69 22.05 11.40
N LEU A 118 1.61 22.14 12.73
CA LEU A 118 1.07 23.26 13.49
C LEU A 118 1.52 24.60 12.86
N ILE A 119 0.56 25.43 12.46
CA ILE A 119 0.77 26.86 12.21
C ILE A 119 0.44 27.59 13.53
N PRO A 120 1.27 28.57 13.97
CA PRO A 120 1.30 29.11 15.33
C PRO A 120 0.00 29.76 15.83
#